data_AF-A0A535HU93-F1
#
_entry.id   AF-A0A535HU93-F1
#
_cell.length_a   1.000
_cell.length_b   1.000
_cell.length_c   1.000
_cell.angle_alpha   90.00
_cell.angle_beta   90.00
_cell.angle_gamma   90.00
#
_symmetry.space_group_name_H-M   'P 1'
#
loop_
_entity.id
_entity.type
_entity.pdbx_description
1 polymer ?
#
loop_
_entity_poly.entity_id
_entity_poly.type
_entity_poly.pdbx_seq_one_letter_code
_entity_poly.pdbx_strand_id
1 'polypeptide(L)' 'MLAALGLASGIGLQLAASVLVGLGLGYLADRVFHTSPWFLLAGLLLGVVAGGYSVVRMVMKEMRRHE' A
#
# COMPACT_ATOMS: atom_id res chain seq x y z
N MET A 1 -1.73 25.04 -6.31
CA MET A 1 -2.86 24.31 -5.69
C MET A 1 -3.19 23.02 -6.43
N LEU A 2 -3.44 23.05 -7.75
CA LEU A 2 -3.74 21.85 -8.57
C LEU A 2 -2.64 20.77 -8.52
N ALA A 3 -1.37 21.14 -8.56
CA ALA A 3 -0.25 20.18 -8.48
C ALA A 3 -0.19 19.45 -7.12
N ALA A 4 -0.46 20.16 -6.02
CA ALA A 4 -0.50 19.56 -4.68
C ALA A 4 -1.68 18.58 -4.53
N LEU A 5 -2.82 18.88 -5.14
CA LEU A 5 -3.97 17.98 -5.20
C LEU A 5 -3.68 16.72 -6.04
N GLY A 6 -2.97 16.87 -7.17
CA GLY A 6 -2.55 15.74 -8.01
C GLY A 6 -1.60 14.80 -7.28
N LEU A 7 -0.61 15.34 -6.56
CA LEU A 7 0.32 14.56 -5.73
C LEU A 7 -0.40 13.85 -4.57
N ALA A 8 -1.24 14.58 -3.83
CA ALA A 8 -2.00 14.00 -2.71
C ALA A 8 -2.94 12.86 -3.17
N SER A 9 -3.62 13.06 -4.30
CA SER A 9 -4.47 12.03 -4.90
C SER A 9 -3.67 10.82 -5.38
N GLY A 10 -2.53 11.03 -6.04
CA GLY A 10 -1.65 9.96 -6.49
C GLY A 10 -1.09 9.12 -5.33
N ILE A 11 -0.69 9.76 -4.24
CA ILE A 11 -0.26 9.09 -3.00
C ILE A 11 -1.43 8.28 -2.42
N GLY A 12 -2.60 8.88 -2.26
CA GLY A 12 -3.78 8.17 -1.75
C GLY A 12 -4.16 6.95 -2.59
N LEU A 13 -4.10 7.07 -3.93
CA LEU A 13 -4.43 6.00 -4.86
C LEU A 13 -3.41 4.86 -4.80
N GLN A 14 -2.12 5.18 -4.72
CA GLN A 14 -1.06 4.18 -4.58
C GLN A 14 -1.20 3.39 -3.27
N LEU A 15 -1.73 4.03 -2.23
CA LEU A 15 -1.87 3.48 -0.89
C LEU A 15 -3.05 2.53 -0.87
N ALA A 16 -4.19 3.00 -1.38
CA ALA A 16 -5.36 2.18 -1.60
C ALA A 16 -5.03 0.96 -2.47
N ALA A 17 -4.30 1.15 -3.59
CA ALA A 17 -3.90 0.07 -4.47
C ALA A 17 -3.03 -0.98 -3.76
N SER A 18 -2.03 -0.55 -2.99
CA SER A 18 -1.15 -1.47 -2.25
C SER A 18 -1.89 -2.29 -1.19
N VAL A 19 -2.83 -1.67 -0.47
CA VAL A 19 -3.65 -2.33 0.54
C VAL A 19 -4.62 -3.31 -0.13
N LEU A 20 -5.27 -2.91 -1.23
CA LEU A 20 -6.18 -3.79 -1.98
C LEU A 20 -5.46 -5.02 -2.55
N VAL A 21 -4.23 -4.85 -3.05
CA VAL A 21 -3.40 -5.97 -3.53
C VAL A 21 -3.03 -6.90 -2.37
N GLY A 22 -2.58 -6.36 -1.24
CA GLY A 22 -2.25 -7.16 -0.04
C GLY A 22 -3.44 -7.93 0.52
N LEU A 23 -4.61 -7.29 0.57
CA LEU A 23 -5.86 -7.93 0.98
C LEU A 23 -6.35 -8.98 -0.02
N GLY A 24 -6.29 -8.69 -1.32
CA GLY A 24 -6.71 -9.63 -2.36
C GLY A 24 -5.86 -10.90 -2.37
N LEU A 25 -4.53 -10.74 -2.27
CA LEU A 25 -3.60 -11.87 -2.16
C LEU A 25 -3.77 -12.63 -0.84
N GLY A 26 -3.93 -11.91 0.28
CA GLY A 26 -4.18 -12.49 1.58
C GLY A 26 -5.46 -13.33 1.60
N TYR A 27 -6.56 -12.80 1.06
CA TYR A 27 -7.84 -13.51 0.95
C TYR A 27 -7.76 -14.75 0.06
N LEU A 28 -7.06 -14.65 -1.08
CA LEU A 28 -6.90 -15.80 -1.98
C LEU A 28 -6.09 -16.92 -1.33
N ALA A 29 -5.00 -16.57 -0.63
CA ALA A 29 -4.20 -17.52 0.14
C ALA A 29 -5.03 -18.17 1.26
N ASP A 30 -5.78 -17.37 2.01
CA ASP A 30 -6.63 -17.83 3.11
C ASP A 30 -7.70 -18.84 2.63
N ARG A 31 -8.23 -18.64 1.41
CA ARG A 31 -9.19 -19.54 0.75
C ARG A 31 -8.56 -20.85 0.29
N VAL A 32 -7.30 -20.83 -0.13
CA VAL A 32 -6.56 -22.03 -0.57
C VAL A 32 -6.10 -22.86 0.63
N PHE A 33 -5.63 -22.21 1.70
CA PHE A 33 -5.07 -22.87 2.87
C PHE A 33 -6.11 -23.21 3.95
N HIS A 34 -7.37 -22.76 3.82
CA HIS A 34 -8.44 -22.94 4.81
C HIS A 34 -8.08 -22.42 6.23
N THR A 35 -7.03 -21.61 6.37
CA THR A 35 -6.50 -21.07 7.64
C THR A 35 -7.24 -19.81 8.12
N SER A 36 -8.49 -19.64 7.70
CA SER A 36 -9.16 -18.35 7.84
C SER A 36 -9.31 -17.90 9.30
N PRO A 37 -8.85 -16.69 9.69
CA PRO A 37 -8.50 -15.52 8.87
C PRO A 37 -7.03 -15.06 8.96
N TRP A 38 -6.07 -15.96 9.14
CA TRP A 38 -4.68 -15.58 9.45
C TRP A 38 -3.92 -14.96 8.28
N PHE A 39 -4.08 -15.49 7.07
CA PHE A 39 -3.36 -14.96 5.89
C PHE A 39 -3.94 -13.63 5.43
N LEU A 40 -5.23 -13.40 5.66
CA LEU A 40 -5.86 -12.11 5.41
C LEU A 40 -5.34 -11.04 6.38
N LEU A 41 -5.17 -11.38 7.66
CA LEU A 41 -4.62 -10.46 8.66
C LEU A 41 -3.15 -10.12 8.37
N ALA A 42 -2.35 -11.12 7.99
CA ALA A 42 -0.97 -10.93 7.55
C ALA A 42 -0.89 -10.10 6.25
N GLY A 43 -1.74 -10.38 5.27
CA GLY A 43 -1.83 -9.64 4.00
C GLY A 43 -2.28 -8.19 4.20
N LEU A 44 -3.19 -7.93 5.14
CA LEU A 44 -3.59 -6.59 5.54
C LEU A 44 -2.43 -5.83 6.18
N LEU A 45 -1.75 -6.43 7.18
CA LEU A 45 -0.59 -5.83 7.83
C LEU A 45 0.52 -5.51 6.82
N LEU A 46 0.83 -6.47 5.94
CA LEU A 46 1.80 -6.27 4.87
C LEU A 46 1.36 -5.19 3.88
N GLY A 47 0.08 -5.13 3.51
CA GLY A 47 -0.46 -4.09 2.64
C GLY A 47 -0.32 -2.69 3.23
N VAL A 48 -0.63 -2.53 4.53
CA VAL A 48 -0.48 -1.26 5.25
C VAL A 48 0.99 -0.86 5.37
N VAL A 49 1.87 -1.80 5.75
CA VAL A 49 3.32 -1.54 5.89
C VAL A 49 3.95 -1.23 4.53
N ALA A 50 3.64 -2.00 3.50
CA ALA A 50 4.15 -1.79 2.15
C ALA A 50 3.64 -0.47 1.54
N GLY A 51 2.36 -0.15 1.75
CA GLY A 51 1.77 1.12 1.34
C GLY A 51 2.44 2.30 2.02
N GLY A 52 2.55 2.27 3.36
CA GLY A 52 3.24 3.30 4.13
C GLY A 52 4.70 3.47 3.73
N TYR A 53 5.42 2.36 3.54
CA TYR A 53 6.79 2.38 3.04
C TYR A 53 6.90 2.99 1.64
N SER A 54 5.92 2.73 0.78
CA SER A 54 5.85 3.30 -0.57
C SER A 54 5.69 4.83 -0.54
N VAL A 55 4.86 5.37 0.35
CA VAL A 55 4.75 6.84 0.58
C VAL A 55 6.07 7.41 1.01
N VAL A 56 6.62 6.85 2.09
CA VAL A 56 7.83 7.36 2.72
C VAL A 56 8.99 7.33 1.74
N ARG A 57 9.09 6.27 0.94
CA ARG A 57 10.06 6.17 -0.15
C ARG A 57 9.82 7.20 -1.25
N MET A 58 8.57 7.41 -1.66
CA MET A 58 8.22 8.39 -2.70
C MET A 58 8.57 9.81 -2.26
N VAL A 59 8.21 10.17 -1.03
CA VAL A 59 8.52 11.48 -0.42
C VAL A 59 10.03 11.65 -0.26
N MET A 60 10.75 10.66 0.27
CA MET A 60 12.22 10.73 0.38
C MET A 60 12.90 10.86 -0.99
N LYS A 61 12.39 10.18 -2.01
CA LYS A 61 12.95 10.25 -3.36
C LYS A 61 12.71 11.62 -4.01
N GLU A 62 11.59 12.26 -3.71
CA GLU A 62 11.29 13.62 -4.18
C GLU A 62 12.17 14.66 -3.47
N MET A 63 12.41 14.51 -2.17
CA MET A 63 13.32 15.39 -1.41
C MET A 63 14.76 15.33 -1.94
N ARG A 64 15.23 14.15 -2.35
CA ARG A 64 16.58 13.96 -2.90
C ARG A 64 16.77 14.52 -4.32
N ARG A 65 15.69 14.91 -4.99
CA ARG A 65 15.74 15.53 -6.33
C ARG A 65 16.05 17.04 -6.24
N HIS A 66 16.02 17.62 -5.05
CA HIS A 66 16.30 19.03 -4.79
C HIS A 66 17.71 19.30 -4.22
N GLU A 67 18.61 18.31 -4.25
CA GLU A 67 20.08 18.48 -4.10
C GLU A 67 20.77 18.25 -5.45
#